data_AF-A0A6I5WRV4-F1
#
_entry.id   AF-A0A6I5WRV4-F1
#
_cell.length_a   1.000
_cell.length_b   1.000
_cell.length_c   1.000
_cell.angle_alpha   90.00
_cell.angle_beta   90.00
_cell.angle_gamma   90.00
#
_symmetry.space_group_name_H-M   'P 1'
#
loop_
_entity.id
_entity.type
_entity.pdbx_description
1 polymer ?
#
loop_
_entity_poly.entity_id
_entity_poly.type
_entity_poly.pdbx_seq_one_letter_code
_entity_poly.pdbx_strand_id
1 'polypeptide(L)'
;MKKLAVLSLVAVLGACTRAPSPEQPDGAENYALKCAGCHDPGPGHPGTMLLEQLGRPVPALIGRKDLELGYLRSVVRQGLVEMPPFRPTELSDDQIEGIYKFVKTAAPPRQTPALAPMQTP
;
A
#
# COMPACT_ATOMS: atom_id res chain seq x y z
N MET A 1 20.80 -15.22 74.83
CA MET A 1 21.37 -14.28 73.84
C MET A 1 20.92 -14.76 72.45
N LYS A 2 19.88 -14.14 71.89
CA LYS A 2 19.16 -14.61 70.69
C LYS A 2 19.66 -13.89 69.44
N LYS A 3 20.07 -14.68 68.46
CA LYS A 3 20.36 -14.30 67.07
C LYS A 3 19.08 -13.76 66.42
N LEU A 4 19.18 -12.78 65.51
CA LEU A 4 18.25 -12.60 64.39
C LEU A 4 18.95 -11.78 63.30
N ALA A 5 19.34 -12.47 62.23
CA ALA A 5 19.79 -11.89 60.97
C ALA A 5 18.56 -11.38 60.21
N VAL A 6 18.62 -10.15 59.71
CA VAL A 6 17.59 -9.56 58.86
C VAL A 6 17.94 -9.86 57.41
N LEU A 7 17.11 -10.70 56.79
CA LEU A 7 17.21 -11.10 55.39
C LEU A 7 16.46 -10.05 54.54
N SER A 8 17.19 -9.20 53.82
CA SER A 8 16.60 -8.25 52.86
C SER A 8 16.13 -8.99 51.61
N LEU A 9 14.81 -9.00 51.41
CA LEU A 9 14.17 -9.51 50.19
C LEU A 9 14.16 -8.39 49.13
N VAL A 10 15.05 -8.48 48.16
CA VAL A 10 15.05 -7.58 46.98
C VAL A 10 14.06 -8.13 45.96
N ALA A 11 12.93 -7.45 45.79
CA ALA A 11 11.98 -7.72 44.72
C ALA A 11 12.49 -7.12 43.40
N VAL A 12 12.96 -7.98 42.49
CA VAL A 12 13.35 -7.58 41.13
C VAL A 12 12.10 -7.54 40.27
N LEU A 13 11.59 -6.33 39.98
CA LEU A 13 10.59 -6.13 38.93
C LEU A 13 11.28 -6.31 37.57
N GLY A 14 11.00 -7.42 36.90
CA GLY A 14 11.42 -7.64 35.52
C GLY A 14 10.65 -6.70 34.58
N ALA A 15 11.38 -5.79 33.94
CA ALA A 15 10.85 -5.00 32.83
C ALA A 15 10.68 -5.93 31.60
N CYS A 16 9.43 -6.24 31.24
CA CYS A 16 9.13 -6.88 29.97
C CYS A 16 9.42 -5.88 28.84
N THR A 17 10.60 -5.98 28.22
CA THR A 17 10.88 -5.34 26.94
C THR A 17 9.97 -5.97 25.88
N ARG A 18 8.93 -5.26 25.45
CA ARG A 18 8.10 -5.64 24.31
C ARG A 18 8.99 -5.61 23.07
N ALA A 19 9.23 -6.76 22.46
CA ALA A 19 9.95 -6.83 21.20
C ALA A 19 9.26 -5.90 20.17
N PRO A 20 10.02 -5.19 19.31
CA PRO A 20 9.42 -4.44 18.22
C PRO A 20 8.55 -5.40 17.41
N SER A 21 7.25 -5.14 17.38
CA SER A 21 6.40 -5.82 16.41
C SER A 21 6.78 -5.25 15.05
N PRO A 22 6.91 -6.08 14.00
CA PRO A 22 7.15 -5.55 12.66
C PRO A 22 6.04 -4.54 12.36
N GLU A 23 6.44 -3.29 12.10
CA GLU A 23 5.54 -2.23 11.68
C GLU A 23 4.79 -2.73 10.44
N GLN A 24 3.47 -2.59 10.42
CA GLN A 24 2.71 -2.95 9.23
C GLN A 24 3.08 -1.98 8.09
N PRO A 25 3.18 -2.45 6.83
CA PRO A 25 3.45 -1.57 5.70
C PRO A 25 2.44 -0.42 5.64
N ASP A 26 2.91 0.78 5.33
CA ASP A 26 2.03 1.95 5.18
C ASP A 26 1.33 1.97 3.81
N GLY A 27 0.56 3.03 3.51
CA GLY A 27 -0.16 3.14 2.25
C GLY A 27 0.75 3.20 1.00
N ALA A 28 1.91 3.84 1.11
CA ALA A 28 2.86 3.95 0.01
C ALA A 28 3.58 2.61 -0.21
N GLU A 29 3.97 1.94 0.86
CA GLU A 29 4.60 0.63 0.80
C GLU A 29 3.63 -0.44 0.28
N ASN A 30 2.37 -0.46 0.74
CA ASN A 30 1.37 -1.36 0.20
C ASN A 30 1.09 -1.09 -1.29
N TYR A 31 1.07 0.18 -1.72
CA TYR A 31 0.95 0.50 -3.14
C TYR A 31 2.12 -0.08 -3.94
N ALA A 32 3.36 0.11 -3.47
CA ALA A 32 4.55 -0.44 -4.11
C ALA A 32 4.52 -1.97 -4.20
N LEU A 33 4.05 -2.65 -3.14
CA LEU A 33 4.01 -4.11 -3.09
C LEU A 33 2.84 -4.74 -3.88
N LYS A 34 1.71 -4.04 -4.01
CA LYS A 34 0.45 -4.63 -4.50
C LYS A 34 -0.09 -3.99 -5.78
N CYS A 35 0.25 -2.74 -6.07
CA CYS A 35 -0.36 -1.96 -7.15
C CYS A 35 0.65 -1.60 -8.24
N ALA A 36 1.88 -1.24 -7.85
CA ALA A 36 2.90 -0.70 -8.74
C ALA A 36 3.21 -1.59 -9.95
N GLY A 37 3.22 -2.92 -9.77
CA GLY A 37 3.47 -3.85 -10.86
C GLY A 37 2.57 -3.64 -12.09
N CYS A 38 1.33 -3.17 -11.90
CA CYS A 38 0.40 -2.89 -12.99
C CYS A 38 0.08 -1.41 -13.18
N HIS A 39 0.33 -0.56 -12.19
CA HIS A 39 -0.13 0.83 -12.16
C HIS A 39 0.98 1.88 -12.07
N ASP A 40 2.26 1.49 -12.06
CA ASP A 40 3.32 2.50 -12.10
C ASP A 40 3.39 3.23 -13.45
N PRO A 41 4.02 4.43 -13.50
CA PRO A 41 4.18 5.18 -14.73
C PRO A 41 5.12 4.49 -15.72
N GLY A 42 4.83 4.64 -17.01
CA GLY A 42 5.67 4.14 -18.09
C GLY A 42 5.27 2.76 -18.61
N PRO A 43 6.04 2.21 -19.57
CA PRO A 43 5.68 0.99 -20.27
C PRO A 43 5.81 -0.25 -19.39
N GLY A 44 5.05 -1.30 -19.72
CA GLY A 44 5.09 -2.58 -19.00
C GLY A 44 4.12 -2.68 -17.81
N HIS A 45 3.36 -1.61 -17.55
CA HIS A 45 2.34 -1.56 -16.50
C HIS A 45 0.94 -1.64 -17.14
N PRO A 46 0.35 -2.84 -17.25
CA PRO A 46 -0.86 -3.04 -18.07
C PRO A 46 -2.07 -2.20 -17.64
N GLY A 47 -2.20 -1.91 -16.34
CA GLY A 47 -3.24 -1.02 -15.81
C GLY A 47 -3.04 0.42 -16.27
N THR A 48 -1.81 0.93 -16.18
CA THR A 48 -1.44 2.26 -16.71
C THR A 48 -1.67 2.36 -18.21
N MET A 49 -1.21 1.37 -18.98
CA MET A 49 -1.36 1.34 -20.44
C MET A 49 -2.83 1.38 -20.88
N LEU A 50 -3.67 0.56 -20.24
CA LEU A 50 -5.11 0.56 -20.52
C LEU A 50 -5.74 1.92 -20.19
N LEU A 51 -5.42 2.50 -19.03
CA LEU A 51 -5.96 3.79 -18.61
C LEU A 51 -5.49 4.94 -19.52
N GLU A 52 -4.27 4.87 -20.04
CA GLU A 52 -3.76 5.80 -21.06
C GLU A 52 -4.53 5.66 -22.37
N GLN A 53 -4.74 4.44 -22.85
CA GLN A 53 -5.52 4.17 -24.08
C GLN A 53 -6.98 4.65 -23.95
N LEU A 54 -7.53 4.62 -22.73
CA LEU A 54 -8.85 5.17 -22.40
C LEU A 54 -8.85 6.69 -22.17
N GLY A 55 -7.71 7.36 -22.34
CA GLY A 55 -7.59 8.82 -22.21
C GLY A 55 -7.78 9.33 -20.78
N ARG A 56 -7.46 8.55 -19.75
CA ARG A 56 -7.57 9.00 -18.36
C ARG A 56 -6.47 10.02 -18.02
N PRO A 57 -6.77 11.05 -17.21
CA PRO A 57 -5.83 12.16 -16.98
C PRO A 57 -4.57 11.77 -16.19
N VAL A 58 -4.67 10.78 -15.31
CA VAL A 58 -3.55 10.25 -14.52
C VAL A 58 -3.59 8.71 -14.59
N PRO A 59 -3.06 8.11 -15.67
CA PRO A 59 -3.14 6.66 -15.88
C PRO A 59 -2.44 5.85 -14.78
N ALA A 60 -1.31 6.33 -14.27
CA ALA A 60 -0.54 5.64 -13.22
C ALA A 60 -1.18 5.72 -11.81
N LEU A 61 -2.41 6.25 -11.70
CA LEU A 61 -3.18 6.45 -10.48
C LEU A 61 -2.57 7.39 -9.43
N ILE A 62 -1.27 7.36 -9.14
CA ILE A 62 -0.63 8.21 -8.13
C ILE A 62 -0.90 9.69 -8.45
N GLY A 63 -1.49 10.41 -7.50
CA GLY A 63 -1.92 11.78 -7.64
C GLY A 63 -3.27 11.98 -8.33
N ARG A 64 -3.97 10.90 -8.72
CA ARG A 64 -5.29 10.96 -9.38
C ARG A 64 -6.35 11.48 -8.41
N LYS A 65 -7.11 12.50 -8.85
CA LYS A 65 -8.06 13.22 -7.99
C LYS A 65 -9.51 12.77 -8.15
N ASP A 66 -9.89 12.16 -9.26
CA ASP A 66 -11.24 11.67 -9.57
C ASP A 66 -11.51 10.24 -9.08
N LEU A 67 -10.64 9.68 -8.23
CA LEU A 67 -10.82 8.35 -7.67
C LEU A 67 -11.64 8.40 -6.38
N GLU A 68 -12.75 7.66 -6.36
CA GLU A 68 -13.61 7.47 -5.19
C GLU A 68 -13.20 6.21 -4.42
N LEU A 69 -13.20 6.30 -3.08
CA LEU A 69 -12.78 5.18 -2.22
C LEU A 69 -13.67 3.95 -2.39
N GLY A 70 -14.99 4.15 -2.52
CA GLY A 70 -15.94 3.05 -2.74
C GLY A 70 -15.65 2.28 -4.04
N TYR A 71 -15.34 3.01 -5.11
CA TYR A 71 -14.98 2.41 -6.40
C TYR A 71 -13.63 1.69 -6.36
N LEU A 72 -12.61 2.30 -5.73
CA LEU A 72 -11.32 1.63 -5.53
C LEU A 72 -11.51 0.32 -4.76
N ARG A 73 -12.24 0.36 -3.64
CA ARG A 73 -12.50 -0.83 -2.82
C ARG A 73 -13.25 -1.91 -3.60
N SER A 74 -14.27 -1.56 -4.39
CA SER A 74 -15.00 -2.55 -5.19
C SER A 74 -14.08 -3.22 -6.22
N VAL A 75 -13.26 -2.44 -6.92
CA VAL A 75 -12.31 -2.97 -7.91
C VAL A 75 -11.27 -3.88 -7.25
N VAL A 76 -10.69 -3.47 -6.12
CA VAL A 76 -9.71 -4.29 -5.39
C VAL A 76 -10.32 -5.61 -4.90
N ARG A 77 -11.61 -5.61 -4.51
CA ARG A 77 -12.28 -6.80 -3.98
C ARG A 77 -12.86 -7.72 -5.04
N GLN A 78 -13.25 -7.19 -6.19
CA GLN A 78 -13.98 -7.92 -7.24
C GLN A 78 -13.14 -8.15 -8.49
N GLY A 79 -12.02 -7.44 -8.63
CA GLY A 79 -11.27 -7.36 -9.87
C GLY A 79 -11.93 -6.43 -10.89
N LEU A 80 -11.20 -6.15 -11.96
CA LEU A 80 -11.71 -5.38 -13.10
C LEU A 80 -10.87 -5.66 -14.35
N VAL A 81 -11.51 -6.16 -15.42
CA VAL A 81 -10.82 -6.59 -16.65
C VAL A 81 -9.72 -7.63 -16.30
N GLU A 82 -8.45 -7.31 -16.50
CA GLU A 82 -7.30 -8.18 -16.22
C GLU A 82 -6.77 -8.03 -14.78
N MET A 83 -7.33 -7.12 -13.97
CA MET A 83 -6.93 -6.95 -12.58
C MET A 83 -7.61 -8.03 -11.71
N PRO A 84 -6.87 -8.99 -11.13
CA PRO A 84 -7.44 -9.99 -10.24
C PRO A 84 -7.86 -9.37 -8.89
N PRO A 85 -8.85 -9.96 -8.20
CA PRO A 85 -9.26 -9.50 -6.88
C PRO A 85 -8.24 -9.84 -5.78
N PHE A 86 -8.09 -8.96 -4.79
CA PHE A 86 -7.36 -9.20 -3.55
C PHE A 86 -8.29 -9.70 -2.45
N ARG A 87 -7.91 -10.81 -1.80
CA ARG A 87 -8.61 -11.34 -0.62
C ARG A 87 -8.35 -10.45 0.61
N PRO A 88 -9.26 -10.43 1.60
CA PRO A 88 -9.04 -9.71 2.86
C PRO A 88 -7.76 -10.11 3.61
N THR A 89 -7.32 -11.37 3.44
CA THR A 89 -6.07 -11.88 4.03
C THR A 89 -4.81 -11.41 3.30
N GLU A 90 -4.92 -10.91 2.07
CA GLU A 90 -3.79 -10.45 1.25
C GLU A 90 -3.62 -8.93 1.30
N LEU A 91 -4.74 -8.22 1.49
CA LEU A 91 -4.82 -6.77 1.63
C LEU A 91 -6.10 -6.42 2.41
N SER A 92 -5.97 -5.87 3.62
CA SER A 92 -7.11 -5.52 4.48
C SER A 92 -7.80 -4.23 4.04
N ASP A 93 -9.01 -3.95 4.53
CA ASP A 93 -9.74 -2.72 4.19
C ASP A 93 -9.01 -1.45 4.69
N ASP A 94 -8.33 -1.52 5.84
CA ASP A 94 -7.53 -0.42 6.38
C ASP A 94 -6.31 -0.14 5.48
N GLN A 95 -5.66 -1.20 4.98
CA GLN A 95 -4.55 -1.06 4.03
C GLN A 95 -5.03 -0.48 2.70
N ILE A 96 -6.22 -0.86 2.22
CA ILE A 96 -6.86 -0.26 1.03
C ILE A 96 -7.09 1.25 1.24
N GLU A 97 -7.57 1.66 2.41
CA GLU A 97 -7.75 3.07 2.73
C GLU A 97 -6.41 3.82 2.82
N GLY A 98 -5.38 3.19 3.38
CA GLY A 98 -4.00 3.70 3.36
C GLY A 98 -3.49 3.94 1.94
N ILE A 99 -3.64 2.96 1.04
CA ILE A 99 -3.30 3.10 -0.38
C ILE A 99 -4.09 4.23 -1.02
N TYR A 100 -5.41 4.29 -0.79
CA TYR A 100 -6.26 5.35 -1.33
C TYR A 100 -5.76 6.74 -0.91
N LYS A 101 -5.44 6.91 0.38
CA LYS A 101 -4.89 8.17 0.89
C LYS A 101 -3.57 8.50 0.21
N PHE A 102 -2.66 7.55 0.07
CA PHE A 102 -1.41 7.75 -0.65
C PHE A 102 -1.65 8.20 -2.10
N VAL A 103 -2.47 7.45 -2.85
CA VAL A 103 -2.85 7.77 -4.24
C VAL A 103 -3.43 9.18 -4.36
N LYS A 104 -4.29 9.60 -3.43
CA LYS A 104 -4.94 10.93 -3.49
C LYS A 104 -4.02 12.07 -3.08
N THR A 105 -3.05 11.84 -2.20
CA THR A 105 -2.22 12.90 -1.58
C THR A 105 -0.84 13.04 -2.20
N ALA A 106 -0.29 11.98 -2.79
CA ALA A 106 0.98 12.03 -3.48
C ALA A 106 0.94 13.01 -4.66
N ALA A 107 2.09 13.65 -4.93
CA ALA A 107 2.25 14.41 -6.15
C ALA A 107 2.21 13.44 -7.35
N PRO A 108 1.47 13.75 -8.43
CA PRO A 108 1.44 12.89 -9.60
C PRO A 108 2.85 12.79 -10.17
N PRO A 109 3.37 11.57 -10.41
CA PRO A 109 4.67 11.40 -11.05
C PRO A 109 4.59 11.89 -12.49
N ARG A 110 5.75 12.09 -13.13
CA ARG A 110 5.81 12.30 -14.58
C ARG A 110 5.11 11.11 -15.25
N GLN A 111 4.01 11.38 -15.96
CA GLN A 111 3.32 10.36 -16.74
C GLN A 111 4.16 10.13 -18.00
N THR A 112 5.12 9.20 -17.91
CA THR A 112 5.84 8.71 -19.09
C THR A 112 4.83 7.95 -19.95
N PRO A 113 4.78 8.18 -21.27
CA PRO A 113 3.92 7.40 -22.15
C PRO A 113 4.11 5.90 -21.89
N ALA A 114 3.02 5.23 -21.54
CA ALA A 114 3.03 3.80 -21.24
C ALA A 114 2.90 2.98 -22.52
N LEU A 115 2.25 3.53 -23.55
CA LEU A 115 2.35 3.06 -24.92
C LEU A 115 3.67 3.54 -25.54
N ALA A 116 4.45 2.61 -26.10
CA ALA A 116 5.55 3.01 -26.98
C ALA A 116 4.99 3.85 -28.13
N PRO A 117 5.68 4.90 -28.59
CA PRO A 117 5.22 5.64 -29.76
C PRO A 117 5.00 4.65 -30.90
N MET A 118 3.78 4.63 -31.45
CA MET A 118 3.48 3.86 -32.65
C MET A 118 4.54 4.21 -33.69
N GLN A 119 5.43 3.26 -34.00
CA GLN A 119 6.31 3.40 -35.14
C GLN A 119 5.39 3.43 -36.35
N THR A 120 5.29 4.60 -36.97
CA THR A 120 4.56 4.75 -38.23
C THR A 120 5.32 3.91 -39.28
N PRO A 121 4.65 3.04 -40.04
CA PRO A 121 5.32 2.24 -41.06
C PRO A 121 5.99 3.10 -42.13
#